data_AF-A0A164QMV2-F1
#
_entry.id   AF-A0A164QMV2-F1
#
_cell.length_a   1.000
_cell.length_b   1.000
_cell.length_c   1.000
_cell.angle_alpha   90.00
_cell.angle_beta   90.00
_cell.angle_gamma   90.00
#
_symmetry.space_group_name_H-M   'P 1'
#
loop_
_entity.id
_entity.type
_entity.pdbx_description
1 polymer ?
#
loop_
_entity_poly.entity_id
_entity_poly.type
_entity_poly.pdbx_seq_one_letter_code
_entity_poly.pdbx_strand_id
1 'polypeptide(L)'
;MAPVVGMSIKFKSVAEDQQIYSGNLKYDLWEIELGYKGKQVKTTYATIKGEFKEPDLDHVINSMFTNAIMYQRYKNDLSGALFAFKRSGVTPKDVKRMIEGAKLGYDALVQLFGENYKLYEKYYHDMRPIKGLIKMNDMLQKLEELASLAKQDS
;
A
#
# COMPACT_ATOMS: atom_id res chain seq x y z
N MET A 1 27.93 -15.75 -6.85
CA MET A 1 26.48 -15.83 -7.12
C MET A 1 25.86 -14.55 -6.62
N ALA A 2 25.28 -13.73 -7.51
CA ALA A 2 24.59 -12.50 -7.13
C ALA A 2 23.40 -12.84 -6.21
N PRO A 3 23.09 -12.04 -5.19
CA PRO A 3 21.91 -12.27 -4.37
C PRO A 3 20.68 -12.18 -5.28
N VAL A 4 19.76 -13.13 -5.16
CA VAL A 4 18.44 -13.06 -5.77
C VAL A 4 17.76 -11.79 -5.23
N VAL A 5 17.83 -10.69 -5.97
CA VAL A 5 17.18 -9.42 -5.62
C VAL A 5 15.69 -9.59 -5.95
N GLY A 6 14.92 -10.10 -4.99
CA GLY A 6 13.50 -10.37 -5.16
C GLY A 6 12.70 -9.87 -3.97
N MET A 7 11.50 -9.36 -4.25
CA MET A 7 10.51 -9.16 -3.20
C MET A 7 9.81 -10.50 -2.93
N SER A 8 9.61 -10.83 -1.66
CA SER A 8 8.85 -12.01 -1.27
C SER A 8 7.73 -11.62 -0.32
N ILE A 9 6.65 -12.39 -0.34
CA ILE A 9 5.53 -12.27 0.57
C ILE A 9 5.23 -13.63 1.19
N LYS A 10 4.96 -13.65 2.49
CA LYS A 10 4.33 -14.79 3.15
C LYS A 10 2.98 -14.36 3.69
N PHE A 11 1.97 -15.18 3.42
CA PHE A 11 0.61 -14.97 3.89
C PHE A 11 0.32 -15.83 5.10
N LYS A 12 -0.34 -15.23 6.09
CA LYS A 12 -0.98 -15.96 7.18
C LYS A 12 -2.38 -15.38 7.36
N SER A 13 -3.40 -16.19 7.07
CA SER A 13 -4.79 -15.79 7.34
C SER A 13 -4.95 -15.52 8.84
N VAL A 14 -5.52 -14.37 9.17
CA VAL A 14 -5.89 -14.02 10.55
C VAL A 14 -7.41 -13.99 10.59
N ALA A 15 -8.00 -14.66 11.59
CA ALA A 15 -9.42 -15.02 11.68
C ALA A 15 -10.43 -13.96 11.20
N GLU A 16 -11.56 -14.44 10.67
CA GLU A 16 -12.66 -13.71 9.99
C GLU A 16 -13.40 -12.63 10.83
N ASP A 17 -12.99 -12.39 12.07
CA ASP A 17 -13.89 -11.83 13.08
C ASP A 17 -13.59 -10.39 13.49
N GLN A 18 -12.55 -9.75 12.95
CA GLN A 18 -12.32 -8.33 13.19
C GLN A 18 -12.91 -7.47 12.08
N GLN A 19 -14.17 -7.09 12.28
CA GLN A 19 -14.87 -6.04 11.52
C GLN A 19 -14.19 -4.68 11.74
N ILE A 20 -13.09 -4.42 11.06
CA ILE A 20 -12.38 -3.13 11.19
C ILE A 20 -13.04 -2.03 10.35
N TYR A 21 -13.78 -2.39 9.29
CA TYR A 21 -14.32 -1.41 8.36
C TYR A 21 -15.85 -1.46 8.32
N SER A 22 -16.40 -0.31 8.65
CA SER A 22 -17.79 0.09 8.66
C SER A 22 -18.72 -0.46 7.59
N GLY A 23 -19.98 -0.69 8.00
CA GLY A 23 -21.17 -0.75 7.14
C GLY A 23 -21.20 -1.95 6.19
N ASN A 24 -21.93 -3.02 6.53
CA ASN A 24 -22.31 -4.20 5.74
C ASN A 24 -21.21 -4.97 4.94
N LEU A 25 -20.01 -4.42 4.76
CA LEU A 25 -18.91 -5.04 4.04
C LEU A 25 -18.12 -5.92 5.00
N LYS A 26 -17.98 -7.20 4.64
CA LYS A 26 -17.09 -8.15 5.32
C LYS A 26 -15.73 -8.09 4.63
N TYR A 27 -14.66 -8.28 5.39
CA TYR A 27 -13.29 -8.24 4.87
C TYR A 27 -12.55 -9.53 5.25
N ASP A 28 -11.65 -9.97 4.37
CA ASP A 28 -10.66 -11.01 4.66
C ASP A 28 -9.36 -10.33 5.11
N LEU A 29 -8.83 -10.76 6.25
CA LEU A 29 -7.61 -10.22 6.86
C LEU A 29 -6.44 -11.19 6.74
N TRP A 30 -5.31 -10.66 6.30
CA TRP A 30 -4.07 -11.40 6.10
C TRP A 30 -2.94 -10.69 6.82
N GLU A 31 -2.20 -11.43 7.65
CA GLU A 31 -0.86 -11.00 8.05
C GLU A 31 0.08 -11.30 6.88
N ILE A 32 0.85 -10.29 6.49
CA ILE A 32 1.80 -10.38 5.40
C ILE A 32 3.21 -10.02 5.89
N GLU A 33 4.19 -10.85 5.53
CA GLU A 33 5.61 -10.57 5.73
C GLU A 33 6.24 -10.25 4.38
N LEU A 34 6.67 -8.99 4.20
CA LEU A 34 7.32 -8.50 2.99
C LEU A 34 8.84 -8.45 3.19
N GLY A 35 9.59 -8.98 2.24
CA GLY A 35 11.05 -8.93 2.24
C GLY A 35 11.60 -8.15 1.05
N TYR A 36 12.53 -7.21 1.29
CA TYR A 36 13.26 -6.51 0.21
C TYR A 36 14.67 -6.11 0.65
N LYS A 37 15.69 -6.50 -0.13
CA LYS A 37 17.12 -6.17 0.11
C LYS A 37 17.58 -6.38 1.58
N GLY A 38 17.21 -7.51 2.16
CA GLY A 38 17.58 -7.88 3.54
C GLY A 38 16.70 -7.25 4.63
N LYS A 39 15.77 -6.36 4.29
CA LYS A 39 14.75 -5.84 5.20
C LYS A 39 13.51 -6.74 5.19
N GLN A 40 12.86 -6.85 6.34
CA GLN A 40 11.61 -7.57 6.50
C GLN A 40 10.60 -6.70 7.25
N VAL A 41 9.36 -6.71 6.78
CA VAL A 41 8.27 -5.93 7.36
C VAL A 41 7.05 -6.82 7.49
N LYS A 42 6.47 -6.85 8.68
CA LYS A 42 5.18 -7.49 8.93
C LYS A 42 4.11 -6.42 8.95
N THR A 43 3.03 -6.64 8.21
CA THR A 43 1.87 -5.76 8.19
C THR A 43 0.60 -6.56 7.93
N THR A 44 -0.53 -5.88 7.88
CA THR A 44 -1.84 -6.49 7.64
C THR A 44 -2.39 -6.03 6.30
N TYR A 45 -2.84 -6.97 5.49
CA TYR A 45 -3.59 -6.73 4.27
C TYR A 45 -5.06 -7.07 4.51
N ALA A 46 -5.95 -6.15 4.12
CA ALA A 46 -7.39 -6.31 4.21
C ALA A 46 -8.00 -6.17 2.82
N THR A 47 -8.87 -7.10 2.44
CA THR A 47 -9.61 -7.05 1.17
C THR A 47 -11.08 -7.37 1.40
N ILE A 48 -11.98 -6.96 0.52
CA ILE A 48 -13.40 -7.24 0.66
C ILE A 48 -13.62 -8.75 0.51
N LYS A 49 -14.43 -9.32 1.40
CA LYS A 49 -14.68 -10.75 1.47
C LYS A 49 -15.20 -11.26 0.12
N GLY A 50 -14.51 -12.25 -0.43
CA GLY A 50 -14.87 -12.88 -1.70
C GLY A 50 -14.44 -12.14 -2.97
N GLU A 51 -13.79 -10.96 -2.89
CA GLU A 51 -13.15 -10.35 -4.07
C GLU A 51 -11.89 -11.11 -4.51
N PHE A 52 -11.21 -11.80 -3.58
CA PHE A 52 -9.98 -12.55 -3.86
C PHE A 52 -9.97 -13.91 -3.14
N LYS A 53 -9.44 -14.95 -3.82
CA LYS A 53 -9.29 -16.29 -3.24
C LYS A 53 -8.02 -16.41 -2.40
N GLU A 54 -6.91 -15.84 -2.88
CA GLU A 54 -5.66 -15.62 -2.16
C GLU A 54 -5.04 -14.32 -2.67
N PRO A 55 -4.42 -13.49 -1.81
CA PRO A 55 -3.74 -12.30 -2.27
C PRO A 55 -2.47 -12.71 -3.04
N ASP A 56 -2.19 -12.07 -4.18
CA ASP A 56 -0.88 -12.19 -4.84
C ASP A 56 0.00 -10.96 -4.57
N LEU A 57 1.30 -11.12 -4.78
CA LEU A 57 2.31 -10.11 -4.49
C LEU A 57 2.06 -8.79 -5.24
N ASP A 58 1.66 -8.87 -6.51
CA ASP A 58 1.41 -7.68 -7.33
C ASP A 58 0.20 -6.92 -6.79
N HIS A 59 -0.91 -7.59 -6.49
CA HIS A 59 -2.11 -6.97 -5.93
C HIS A 59 -1.86 -6.35 -4.55
N VAL A 60 -1.19 -7.07 -3.66
CA VAL A 60 -0.87 -6.56 -2.31
C VAL A 60 -0.07 -5.27 -2.43
N ILE A 61 0.93 -5.25 -3.29
CA ILE A 61 1.82 -4.10 -3.36
C ILE A 61 1.14 -2.94 -4.07
N ASN A 62 0.42 -3.17 -5.18
CA ASN A 62 -0.39 -2.13 -5.80
C ASN A 62 -1.41 -1.53 -4.81
N SER A 63 -2.04 -2.36 -3.97
CA SER A 63 -2.94 -1.92 -2.92
C SER A 63 -2.21 -1.09 -1.85
N MET A 64 -1.02 -1.52 -1.41
CA MET A 64 -0.21 -0.76 -0.44
C MET A 64 0.23 0.59 -0.99
N PHE A 65 0.64 0.68 -2.26
CA PHE A 65 0.97 1.95 -2.89
C PHE A 65 -0.27 2.84 -3.00
N THR A 66 -1.39 2.30 -3.47
CA THR A 66 -2.70 3.00 -3.51
C THR A 66 -3.07 3.59 -2.16
N ASN A 67 -2.97 2.77 -1.11
CA ASN A 67 -3.19 3.15 0.28
C ASN A 67 -2.24 4.26 0.70
N ALA A 68 -0.96 4.14 0.39
CA ALA A 68 0.01 5.13 0.80
C ALA A 68 -0.20 6.50 0.15
N ILE A 69 -0.69 6.54 -1.09
CA ILE A 69 -1.08 7.77 -1.79
C ILE A 69 -2.32 8.38 -1.16
N MET A 70 -3.32 7.54 -0.85
CA MET A 70 -4.54 7.97 -0.16
C MET A 70 -4.20 8.58 1.20
N TYR A 71 -3.35 7.90 1.98
CA TYR A 71 -2.86 8.41 3.26
C TYR A 71 -2.17 9.75 3.09
N GLN A 72 -1.22 9.86 2.16
CA GLN A 72 -0.49 11.11 1.94
C GLN A 72 -1.38 12.28 1.52
N ARG A 73 -2.34 12.02 0.65
CA ARG A 73 -3.31 13.03 0.19
C ARG A 73 -4.21 13.51 1.31
N TYR A 74 -4.66 12.62 2.20
CA TYR A 74 -5.75 12.91 3.13
C TYR A 74 -5.36 12.92 4.62
N LYS A 75 -4.10 12.61 4.98
CA LYS A 75 -3.63 12.56 6.38
C LYS A 75 -3.92 13.83 7.19
N ASN A 76 -3.95 14.98 6.53
CA ASN A 76 -4.21 16.29 7.13
C ASN A 76 -5.50 16.96 6.59
N ASP A 77 -6.27 16.28 5.74
CA ASP A 77 -7.46 16.85 5.07
C ASP A 77 -8.64 15.87 5.10
N LEU A 78 -9.23 15.72 6.30
CA LEU A 78 -10.41 14.87 6.49
C LEU A 78 -11.62 15.40 5.71
N SER A 79 -11.74 16.72 5.55
CA SER A 79 -12.85 17.34 4.80
C SER A 79 -12.78 17.02 3.32
N GLY A 80 -11.60 17.12 2.71
CA GLY A 80 -11.36 16.69 1.33
C GLY A 80 -11.54 15.19 1.13
N ALA A 81 -11.16 14.38 2.13
CA ALA A 81 -11.42 12.94 2.12
C ALA A 81 -12.94 12.65 2.13
N LEU A 82 -13.69 13.28 3.04
CA LEU A 82 -15.14 13.13 3.13
C LEU A 82 -15.85 13.54 1.83
N PHE A 83 -15.38 14.61 1.19
CA PHE A 83 -15.90 15.03 -0.11
C PHE A 83 -15.59 14.02 -1.21
N ALA A 84 -14.39 13.43 -1.23
CA ALA A 84 -14.01 12.41 -2.19
C ALA A 84 -14.77 11.08 -1.98
N PHE A 85 -15.09 10.73 -0.74
CA PHE A 85 -15.79 9.50 -0.36
C PHE A 85 -17.30 9.69 -0.12
N LYS A 86 -17.91 10.73 -0.72
CA LYS A 86 -19.32 11.12 -0.57
C LYS A 86 -20.36 10.08 -1.01
N ARG A 87 -19.99 8.80 -1.17
CA ARG A 87 -20.92 7.72 -1.47
C ARG A 87 -21.97 7.62 -0.35
N SER A 88 -23.19 7.33 -0.78
CA SER A 88 -24.46 7.33 -0.07
C SER A 88 -24.49 6.39 1.16
N GLY A 89 -23.81 6.79 2.24
CA GLY A 89 -23.81 6.09 3.52
C GLY A 89 -22.46 6.02 4.25
N VAL A 90 -21.37 6.53 3.67
CA VAL A 90 -20.04 6.53 4.32
C VAL A 90 -19.99 7.63 5.38
N THR A 91 -19.74 7.26 6.64
CA THR A 91 -19.67 8.21 7.75
C THR A 91 -18.26 8.79 7.90
N PRO A 92 -18.10 9.95 8.60
CA PRO A 92 -16.78 10.47 8.96
C PRO A 92 -15.87 9.46 9.69
N LYS A 93 -16.48 8.58 10.50
CA LYS A 93 -15.76 7.52 11.21
C LYS A 93 -15.16 6.50 10.24
N ASP A 94 -15.87 6.22 9.16
CA ASP A 94 -15.50 5.23 8.15
C ASP A 94 -14.35 5.74 7.31
N VAL A 95 -14.43 7.01 6.88
CA VAL A 95 -13.34 7.69 6.17
C VAL A 95 -12.09 7.78 7.05
N LYS A 96 -12.24 8.12 8.33
CA LYS A 96 -11.10 8.14 9.26
C LYS A 96 -10.43 6.77 9.37
N ARG A 97 -11.22 5.70 9.52
CA ARG A 97 -10.70 4.33 9.55
C ARG A 97 -10.00 3.95 8.25
N MET A 98 -10.56 4.32 7.10
CA MET A 98 -9.92 4.10 5.80
C MET A 98 -8.54 4.77 5.74
N ILE A 99 -8.41 6.01 6.19
CA ILE A 99 -7.13 6.73 6.24
C ILE A 99 -6.16 6.03 7.22
N GLU A 100 -6.63 5.58 8.38
CA GLU A 100 -5.81 4.82 9.34
C GLU A 100 -5.32 3.49 8.76
N GLY A 101 -6.16 2.76 8.03
CA GLY A 101 -5.74 1.57 7.29
C GLY A 101 -4.71 1.86 6.21
N ALA A 102 -4.91 2.97 5.51
CA ALA A 102 -4.01 3.44 4.47
C ALA A 102 -2.59 3.70 5.00
N LYS A 103 -2.51 4.20 6.24
CA LYS A 103 -1.26 4.41 6.97
C LYS A 103 -0.45 3.12 7.13
N LEU A 104 -1.09 1.97 7.35
CA LEU A 104 -0.38 0.69 7.50
C LEU A 104 0.37 0.31 6.21
N GLY A 105 -0.23 0.57 5.05
CA GLY A 105 0.42 0.41 3.75
C GLY A 105 1.60 1.37 3.58
N TYR A 106 1.39 2.64 3.92
CA TYR A 106 2.44 3.67 3.88
C TYR A 106 3.64 3.32 4.76
N ASP A 107 3.42 3.01 6.04
CA ASP A 107 4.48 2.72 7.00
C ASP A 107 5.32 1.51 6.56
N ALA A 108 4.66 0.48 6.03
CA ALA A 108 5.36 -0.71 5.57
C ALA A 108 6.23 -0.44 4.34
N LEU A 109 5.76 0.38 3.40
CA LEU A 109 6.56 0.80 2.24
C LEU A 109 7.76 1.66 2.66
N VAL A 110 7.58 2.58 3.61
CA VAL A 110 8.67 3.38 4.18
C VAL A 110 9.71 2.48 4.87
N GLN A 111 9.28 1.48 5.62
CA GLN A 111 10.21 0.55 6.27
C GLN A 111 11.01 -0.28 5.24
N LEU A 112 10.32 -0.82 4.23
CA LEU A 112 10.95 -1.62 3.16
C LEU A 112 11.93 -0.81 2.33
N PHE A 113 11.51 0.35 1.83
CA PHE A 113 12.27 1.09 0.82
C PHE A 113 13.06 2.27 1.40
N GLY A 114 12.74 2.73 2.60
CA GLY A 114 13.43 3.83 3.28
C GLY A 114 13.37 5.14 2.48
N GLU A 115 14.51 5.81 2.35
CA GLU A 115 14.69 7.05 1.58
C GLU A 115 14.23 6.92 0.11
N ASN A 116 14.34 5.73 -0.48
CA ASN A 116 13.87 5.49 -1.86
C ASN A 116 12.34 5.63 -1.99
N TYR A 117 11.59 5.36 -0.92
CA TYR A 117 10.15 5.59 -0.91
C TYR A 117 9.79 7.08 -0.92
N LYS A 118 10.54 7.90 -0.17
CA LYS A 118 10.33 9.36 -0.17
C LYS A 118 10.65 9.97 -1.52
N LEU A 119 11.66 9.44 -2.21
CA LEU A 119 11.97 9.78 -3.60
C LEU A 119 10.82 9.40 -4.52
N TYR A 120 10.30 8.18 -4.40
CA TYR A 120 9.11 7.77 -5.14
C TYR A 120 7.93 8.71 -4.88
N GLU A 121 7.64 9.06 -3.63
CA GLU A 121 6.59 10.02 -3.25
C GLU A 121 6.73 11.36 -3.98
N LYS A 122 7.96 11.88 -4.09
CA LYS A 122 8.27 13.12 -4.83
C LYS A 122 7.92 13.03 -6.32
N TYR A 123 8.16 11.89 -6.96
CA TYR A 123 7.91 11.67 -8.40
C TYR A 123 6.56 11.03 -8.69
N TYR A 124 5.84 10.56 -7.68
CA TYR A 124 4.60 9.81 -7.82
C TYR A 124 3.42 10.68 -8.28
N HIS A 125 3.41 11.97 -7.92
CA HIS A 125 2.39 12.91 -8.39
C HIS A 125 2.33 13.01 -9.93
N ASP A 126 3.44 12.74 -10.62
CA ASP A 126 3.52 12.71 -12.09
C ASP A 126 3.11 11.35 -12.68
N MET A 127 3.06 10.31 -11.86
CA MET A 127 2.54 8.99 -12.22
C MET A 127 1.03 8.99 -11.94
N ARG A 128 0.24 9.52 -12.88
CA ARG A 128 -1.22 9.34 -12.93
C ARG A 128 -1.58 7.90 -12.53
N PRO A 129 -2.74 7.67 -11.86
CA PRO A 129 -3.11 6.34 -11.35
C PRO A 129 -2.88 5.35 -12.47
N ILE A 130 -1.87 4.50 -12.29
CA ILE A 130 -1.47 3.59 -13.34
C ILE A 130 -2.70 2.73 -13.58
N LYS A 131 -3.32 2.92 -14.74
CA LYS A 131 -4.55 2.24 -15.12
C LYS A 131 -4.16 0.79 -15.42
N GLY A 132 -4.04 -0.02 -14.37
CA GLY A 132 -3.67 -1.42 -14.46
C GLY A 132 -2.72 -1.82 -13.33
N LEU A 133 -2.76 -3.11 -12.98
CA LEU A 133 -1.74 -3.72 -12.14
C LEU A 133 -0.36 -3.44 -12.72
N ILE A 134 0.47 -2.72 -11.98
CA ILE A 134 1.90 -2.63 -12.27
C ILE A 134 2.51 -3.92 -11.76
N LYS A 135 3.27 -4.62 -12.60
CA LYS A 135 4.03 -5.76 -12.11
C LYS A 135 5.08 -5.29 -11.13
N MET A 136 5.26 -6.03 -10.04
CA MET A 136 6.24 -5.73 -9.00
C MET A 136 7.62 -5.35 -9.56
N ASN A 137 8.11 -6.12 -10.53
CA ASN A 137 9.44 -5.92 -11.10
C ASN A 137 9.59 -4.54 -11.76
N ASP A 138 8.57 -4.07 -12.46
CA ASP A 138 8.59 -2.75 -13.13
C ASP A 138 8.65 -1.63 -12.08
N MET A 139 7.93 -1.80 -10.97
CA MET A 139 7.92 -0.86 -9.85
C MET A 139 9.27 -0.82 -9.13
N LEU A 140 9.87 -1.99 -8.87
CA LEU A 140 11.20 -2.08 -8.27
C LEU A 140 12.27 -1.46 -9.16
N GLN A 141 12.22 -1.72 -10.46
CA GLN A 141 13.14 -1.12 -11.42
C GLN A 141 13.02 0.40 -11.41
N LYS A 142 11.79 0.93 -11.40
CA LYS A 142 11.57 2.38 -11.31
C LYS A 142 12.11 3.00 -10.02
N LEU A 143 11.91 2.33 -8.89
CA LEU A 143 12.48 2.76 -7.61
C LEU A 143 14.01 2.81 -7.66
N GLU A 144 14.65 1.87 -8.33
CA GLU A 144 16.11 1.85 -8.51
C GLU A 144 16.61 2.93 -9.48
N GLU A 145 15.90 3.19 -10.57
CA GLU A 145 16.19 4.31 -11.47
C GLU A 145 16.13 5.65 -10.74
N LEU A 146 15.06 5.90 -9.98
CA LEU A 146 14.90 7.14 -9.22
C LEU A 146 15.97 7.30 -8.14
N ALA A 147 16.33 6.21 -7.46
CA ALA A 147 17.41 6.22 -6.48
C ALA A 147 18.78 6.50 -7.13
N SER A 148 19.00 6.02 -8.35
CA SER A 148 20.23 6.27 -9.11
C SER A 148 20.34 7.73 -9.56
N LEU A 149 19.24 8.30 -10.06
CA LEU A 149 19.19 9.71 -10.47
C LEU A 149 19.45 10.66 -9.30
N ALA A 150 18.83 10.41 -8.14
CA ALA A 150 19.03 11.22 -6.94
C ALA A 150 20.50 11.27 -6.45
N LYS A 151 21.27 10.21 -6.72
CA LYS A 151 22.70 10.14 -6.39
C LYS A 151 23.60 10.89 -7.37
N GLN A 152 23.13 11.15 -8.59
CA GLN A 152 23.88 11.90 -9.60
C GLN A 152 23.75 13.41 -9.42
N ASP A 153 22.67 13.85 -8.76
CA ASP A 153 22.40 15.27 -8.44
C ASP A 153 22.94 15.71 -7.06
N SER A 154 23.65 14.83 -6.34
CA SER A 154 24.29 15.09 -5.03
C SER A 154 25.81 15.09 -5.12
#